data_AF-A0A7W6F1I3-F1
#
_entry.id   AF-A0A7W6F1I3-F1
#
_cell.length_a   1.000
_cell.length_b   1.000
_cell.length_c   1.000
_cell.angle_alpha   90.00
_cell.angle_beta   90.00
_cell.angle_gamma   90.00
#
_symmetry.space_group_name_H-M   'P 1'
#
loop_
_entity.id
_entity.type
_entity.pdbx_description
1 polymer ?
#
loop_
_entity_poly.entity_id
_entity_poly.type
_entity_poly.pdbx_seq_one_letter_code
_entity_poly.pdbx_strand_id
1 'polypeptide(L)'
;MTTMRPHPTIGLPAALLLLACGAPARSVPAEPDNGAAPGASVPAVPSPSPTTTPPGTPDGKPVTITLTDKHRVTLSGFRIIENHGLSAGQCGVTIERQRLMTMGVDDTEVYSCDALVAAGIVPPDGQRQRIGLIYDVSSPNAQFRTAVVLREEGGRWAVDPTYSGKFDGTPAGRSIPALRGALK
;
A
#
# COMPACT_ATOMS: atom_id res chain seq x y z
N MET A 1 44.12 -8.71 -37.30
CA MET A 1 44.95 -9.93 -37.45
C MET A 1 44.68 -10.84 -36.28
N THR A 2 44.09 -11.99 -36.59
CA THR A 2 43.75 -13.10 -35.70
C THR A 2 45.01 -13.83 -35.28
N THR A 3 45.22 -14.09 -33.99
CA THR A 3 46.06 -15.24 -33.58
C THR A 3 45.59 -15.85 -32.27
N MET A 4 45.32 -17.14 -32.33
CA MET A 4 44.87 -18.05 -31.27
C MET A 4 46.01 -18.48 -30.33
N ARG A 5 45.66 -18.63 -29.04
CA ARG A 5 45.97 -19.70 -28.04
C ARG A 5 47.38 -20.33 -27.95
N PRO A 6 47.83 -20.65 -26.72
CA PRO A 6 47.52 -21.97 -26.15
C PRO A 6 47.19 -21.99 -24.63
N HIS A 7 46.48 -23.05 -24.23
CA HIS A 7 46.35 -23.52 -22.84
C HIS A 7 47.45 -24.56 -22.55
N PRO A 8 47.79 -24.78 -21.26
CA PRO A 8 48.03 -26.12 -20.79
C PRO A 8 47.13 -26.48 -19.58
N THR A 9 46.50 -27.63 -19.72
CA THR A 9 45.85 -28.49 -18.71
C THR A 9 46.88 -29.19 -17.80
N ILE A 10 46.38 -29.80 -16.72
CA ILE A 10 46.94 -30.83 -15.80
C ILE A 10 46.84 -30.33 -14.34
N GLY A 11 46.17 -30.98 -13.38
CA GLY A 11 45.64 -32.34 -13.36
C GLY A 11 44.67 -32.63 -12.21
N LEU A 12 43.92 -33.72 -12.40
CA LEU A 12 43.13 -34.47 -11.41
C LEU A 12 44.04 -35.43 -10.62
N PRO A 13 43.64 -35.82 -9.39
CA PRO A 13 43.11 -37.17 -9.15
C PRO A 13 41.83 -37.11 -8.27
N ALA A 14 40.70 -37.77 -8.55
CA ALA A 14 40.40 -39.19 -8.78
C ALA A 14 40.63 -40.13 -7.56
N ALA A 15 39.57 -40.34 -6.76
CA ALA A 15 39.19 -41.60 -6.09
C ALA A 15 37.79 -41.41 -5.42
N LEU A 16 36.64 -41.88 -5.93
CA LEU A 16 36.04 -43.24 -6.06
C LEU A 16 35.66 -43.95 -4.75
N LEU A 17 34.34 -44.20 -4.56
CA LEU A 17 33.65 -45.44 -4.09
C LEU A 17 32.21 -45.07 -3.64
N LEU A 18 31.16 -45.19 -4.46
CA LEU A 18 30.34 -46.37 -4.82
C LEU A 18 29.74 -47.13 -3.62
N LEU A 19 28.41 -47.08 -3.47
CA LEU A 19 27.58 -48.27 -3.20
C LEU A 19 26.13 -48.04 -3.63
N ALA A 20 25.68 -48.98 -4.45
CA ALA A 20 24.42 -49.04 -5.19
C ALA A 20 23.28 -49.67 -4.36
N CYS A 21 22.02 -49.48 -4.76
CA CYS A 21 21.18 -50.57 -5.30
C CYS A 21 19.75 -50.08 -5.63
N GLY A 22 19.24 -50.44 -6.82
CA GLY A 22 17.81 -50.30 -7.17
C GLY A 22 17.56 -50.00 -8.65
N ALA A 23 17.55 -51.03 -9.50
CA ALA A 23 17.17 -50.99 -10.92
C ALA A 23 15.72 -51.52 -11.11
N PRO A 24 15.15 -51.61 -12.33
CA PRO A 24 15.08 -50.64 -13.45
C PRO A 24 13.63 -50.48 -13.99
N ALA A 25 13.36 -49.46 -14.82
CA ALA A 25 12.23 -49.55 -15.76
C ALA A 25 12.44 -48.71 -17.05
N ARG A 26 12.78 -49.45 -18.12
CA ARG A 26 12.46 -49.29 -19.55
C ARG A 26 12.70 -47.93 -20.25
N SER A 27 13.69 -47.96 -21.12
CA SER A 27 13.98 -47.03 -22.22
C SER A 27 12.91 -47.08 -23.32
N VAL A 28 12.59 -45.91 -23.90
CA VAL A 28 11.95 -45.76 -25.22
C VAL A 28 12.76 -44.71 -26.00
N PRO A 29 12.96 -44.86 -27.33
CA PRO A 29 13.99 -44.14 -28.09
C PRO A 29 13.71 -42.65 -28.26
N ALA A 30 14.78 -41.86 -28.38
CA ALA A 30 14.74 -40.48 -28.87
C ALA A 30 14.70 -40.44 -30.40
N GLU A 31 14.13 -39.35 -30.95
CA GLU A 31 14.54 -38.55 -32.14
C GLU A 31 13.32 -38.05 -32.96
N PRO A 32 13.36 -36.92 -33.72
CA PRO A 32 14.28 -35.76 -33.74
C PRO A 32 13.62 -34.40 -33.43
N ASP A 33 14.48 -33.43 -33.11
CA ASP A 33 14.23 -32.00 -33.10
C ASP A 33 13.95 -31.46 -34.53
N ASN A 34 12.93 -30.64 -34.70
CA ASN A 34 12.73 -29.82 -35.90
C ASN A 34 11.78 -28.64 -35.59
N GLY A 35 12.35 -27.44 -35.55
CA GLY A 35 11.62 -26.22 -35.92
C GLY A 35 11.54 -25.16 -34.84
N ALA A 36 12.53 -24.28 -34.81
CA ALA A 36 12.34 -22.94 -34.28
C ALA A 36 11.26 -22.21 -35.11
N ALA A 37 10.23 -21.70 -34.44
CA ALA A 37 9.32 -20.68 -34.97
C ALA A 37 9.18 -19.54 -33.94
N PRO A 38 9.26 -18.26 -34.38
CA PRO A 38 9.29 -17.11 -33.49
C PRO A 38 7.87 -16.63 -33.13
N GLY A 39 7.73 -16.08 -31.92
CA GLY A 39 6.59 -15.25 -31.54
C GLY A 39 5.54 -15.95 -30.66
N ALA A 40 5.81 -16.03 -29.37
CA ALA A 40 4.76 -16.09 -28.37
C ALA A 40 4.65 -14.71 -27.73
N SER A 41 3.71 -13.91 -28.19
CA SER A 41 3.27 -12.70 -27.50
C SER A 41 2.88 -13.09 -26.08
N VAL A 42 3.58 -12.53 -25.09
CA VAL A 42 3.21 -12.67 -23.67
C VAL A 42 1.77 -12.17 -23.55
N PRO A 43 0.81 -12.96 -23.05
CA PRO A 43 -0.53 -12.46 -22.80
C PRO A 43 -0.41 -11.31 -21.81
N ALA A 44 -0.85 -10.12 -22.20
CA ALA A 44 -1.06 -9.03 -21.25
C ALA A 44 -2.03 -9.53 -20.19
N VAL A 45 -1.53 -9.76 -18.98
CA VAL A 45 -2.38 -10.03 -17.83
C VAL A 45 -3.32 -8.82 -17.71
N PRO A 46 -4.65 -9.02 -17.76
CA PRO A 46 -5.56 -7.90 -17.60
C PRO A 46 -5.29 -7.26 -16.24
N SER A 47 -5.02 -5.94 -16.26
CA SER A 47 -4.96 -5.14 -15.03
C SER A 47 -6.24 -5.40 -14.22
N PRO A 48 -6.14 -5.66 -12.91
CA PRO A 48 -7.33 -5.88 -12.11
C PRO A 48 -8.25 -4.67 -12.25
N SER A 49 -9.50 -4.93 -12.63
CA SER A 49 -10.56 -3.93 -12.60
C SER A 49 -10.64 -3.32 -11.20
N PRO A 50 -10.96 -2.02 -11.05
CA PRO A 50 -10.98 -1.39 -9.74
C PRO A 50 -11.95 -2.16 -8.84
N THR A 51 -11.41 -2.81 -7.83
CA THR A 51 -12.20 -3.49 -6.80
C THR A 51 -13.12 -2.45 -6.19
N THR A 52 -14.43 -2.64 -6.37
CA THR A 52 -15.44 -1.78 -5.76
C THR A 52 -15.29 -1.89 -4.25
N THR A 53 -14.73 -0.85 -3.61
CA THR A 53 -14.57 -0.80 -2.16
C THR A 53 -15.94 -1.01 -1.51
N PRO A 54 -16.09 -1.97 -0.57
CA PRO A 54 -17.35 -2.21 0.12
C PRO A 54 -17.92 -0.91 0.69
N PRO A 55 -19.24 -0.69 0.63
CA PRO A 55 -19.86 0.44 1.27
C PRO A 55 -19.79 0.25 2.79
N GLY A 56 -18.70 0.74 3.38
CA GLY A 56 -18.52 0.89 4.82
C GLY A 56 -19.62 1.75 5.45
N THR A 57 -19.85 1.52 6.73
CA THR A 57 -20.85 2.22 7.54
C THR A 57 -20.47 3.69 7.71
N PRO A 58 -21.41 4.65 7.64
CA PRO A 58 -21.13 6.05 7.95
C PRO A 58 -20.50 6.20 9.34
N ASP A 59 -19.48 7.05 9.42
CA ASP A 59 -18.75 7.30 10.66
C ASP A 59 -18.88 8.77 11.04
N GLY A 60 -19.72 9.02 12.04
CA GLY A 60 -20.05 10.36 12.52
C GLY A 60 -20.93 11.17 11.57
N LYS A 61 -21.03 12.49 11.86
CA LYS A 61 -21.77 13.45 11.04
C LYS A 61 -20.85 14.04 9.96
N PRO A 62 -21.35 14.32 8.74
CA PRO A 62 -20.59 15.04 7.73
C PRO A 62 -20.08 16.39 8.24
N VAL A 63 -18.86 16.75 7.88
CA VAL A 63 -18.18 17.99 8.25
C VAL A 63 -18.01 18.86 7.01
N THR A 64 -18.46 20.11 7.07
CA THR A 64 -18.20 21.11 6.02
C THR A 64 -16.91 21.86 6.34
N ILE A 65 -15.96 21.84 5.41
CA ILE A 65 -14.66 22.51 5.54
C ILE A 65 -14.57 23.60 4.48
N THR A 66 -14.26 24.82 4.89
CA THR A 66 -13.92 25.92 3.98
C THR A 66 -12.40 25.90 3.74
N LEU A 67 -11.98 25.70 2.49
CA LEU A 67 -10.59 25.67 2.04
C LEU A 67 -9.98 27.07 2.00
N THR A 68 -8.67 27.19 1.76
CA THR A 68 -8.00 28.51 1.77
C THR A 68 -8.41 29.39 0.59
N ASP A 69 -8.82 28.80 -0.52
CA ASP A 69 -9.40 29.46 -1.69
C ASP A 69 -10.88 29.84 -1.52
N LYS A 70 -11.46 29.60 -0.32
CA LYS A 70 -12.86 29.81 0.06
C LYS A 70 -13.84 28.81 -0.57
N HIS A 71 -13.38 27.81 -1.32
CA HIS A 71 -14.22 26.70 -1.73
C HIS A 71 -14.67 25.88 -0.51
N ARG A 72 -15.88 25.31 -0.55
CA ARG A 72 -16.41 24.50 0.55
C ARG A 72 -16.49 23.05 0.11
N VAL A 73 -15.90 22.16 0.90
CA VAL A 73 -15.97 20.73 0.70
C VAL A 73 -16.72 20.09 1.86
N THR A 74 -17.57 19.10 1.56
CA THR A 74 -18.20 18.27 2.57
C THR A 74 -17.46 16.95 2.65
N LEU A 75 -17.05 16.60 3.86
CA LEU A 75 -16.34 15.38 4.18
C LEU A 75 -17.23 14.50 5.05
N SER A 76 -17.46 13.26 4.63
CA SER A 76 -18.20 12.25 5.39
C SER A 76 -17.29 11.07 5.71
N GLY A 77 -17.10 10.75 6.99
CA GLY A 77 -16.36 9.57 7.41
C GLY A 77 -17.12 8.28 7.09
N PHE A 78 -16.39 7.20 6.87
CA PHE A 78 -16.94 5.85 6.89
C PHE A 78 -15.94 4.88 7.52
N ARG A 79 -16.48 3.80 8.08
CA ARG A 79 -15.71 2.70 8.70
C ARG A 79 -16.10 1.36 8.07
N ILE A 80 -15.12 0.48 7.92
CA ILE A 80 -15.32 -0.92 7.53
C ILE A 80 -14.84 -1.77 8.70
N ILE A 81 -15.73 -2.59 9.27
CA ILE A 81 -15.41 -3.51 10.36
C ILE A 81 -15.17 -4.88 9.73
N GLU A 82 -13.97 -5.06 9.20
CA GLU A 82 -13.50 -6.29 8.58
C GLU A 82 -12.01 -6.40 8.87
N ASN A 83 -11.54 -7.63 9.08
CA ASN A 83 -10.13 -7.87 9.26
C ASN A 83 -9.40 -7.66 7.92
N HIS A 84 -8.41 -6.78 7.92
CA HIS A 84 -7.51 -6.57 6.79
C HIS A 84 -6.06 -6.62 7.31
N GLY A 85 -5.33 -7.66 6.94
CA GLY A 85 -4.02 -7.95 7.52
C GLY A 85 -4.09 -8.07 9.05
N LEU A 86 -3.40 -7.17 9.75
CA LEU A 86 -3.36 -7.10 11.22
C LEU A 86 -4.40 -6.13 11.82
N SER A 87 -5.14 -5.41 10.98
CA SER A 87 -6.16 -4.44 11.37
C SER A 87 -7.54 -5.10 11.44
N ALA A 88 -8.32 -4.80 12.48
CA ALA A 88 -9.71 -5.24 12.63
C ALA A 88 -10.72 -4.18 12.19
N GLY A 89 -10.25 -3.04 11.67
CA GLY A 89 -11.11 -1.95 11.24
C GLY A 89 -10.39 -0.93 10.37
N GLN A 90 -10.99 -0.60 9.24
CA GLN A 90 -10.47 0.37 8.30
C GLN A 90 -11.33 1.63 8.33
N CYS A 91 -10.71 2.78 8.03
CA CYS A 91 -11.42 4.04 7.88
C CYS A 91 -11.13 4.70 6.56
N GLY A 92 -12.09 5.51 6.14
CA GLY A 92 -11.92 6.41 5.02
C GLY A 92 -12.87 7.59 5.10
N VAL A 93 -12.78 8.42 4.07
CA VAL A 93 -13.64 9.59 3.92
C VAL A 93 -14.20 9.66 2.52
N THR A 94 -15.41 10.18 2.40
CA THR A 94 -15.98 10.64 1.13
C THR A 94 -15.87 12.15 1.07
N ILE A 95 -15.17 12.67 0.07
CA ILE A 95 -14.98 14.10 -0.19
C ILE A 95 -15.18 14.35 -1.69
N GLU A 96 -16.05 15.31 -2.06
CA GLU A 96 -16.31 15.68 -3.46
C GLU A 96 -16.69 14.49 -4.38
N ARG A 97 -17.45 13.52 -3.81
CA ARG A 97 -17.82 12.23 -4.44
C ARG A 97 -16.66 11.23 -4.61
N GLN A 98 -15.44 11.60 -4.21
CA GLN A 98 -14.33 10.68 -4.11
C GLN A 98 -14.39 9.93 -2.77
N ARG A 99 -14.38 8.60 -2.83
CA ARG A 99 -14.19 7.73 -1.67
C ARG A 99 -12.70 7.42 -1.53
N LEU A 100 -12.11 7.74 -0.38
CA LEU A 100 -10.69 7.57 -0.10
C LEU A 100 -10.51 6.74 1.17
N MET A 101 -9.82 5.61 1.07
CA MET A 101 -9.33 4.89 2.25
C MET A 101 -8.15 5.64 2.85
N THR A 102 -8.11 5.77 4.17
CA THR A 102 -7.12 6.60 4.87
C THR A 102 -6.31 5.84 5.91
N MET A 103 -6.88 4.80 6.53
CA MET A 103 -6.20 3.94 7.50
C MET A 103 -6.71 2.51 7.45
N GLY A 104 -5.86 1.58 7.89
CA GLY A 104 -6.08 0.14 7.81
C GLY A 104 -5.97 -0.40 6.39
N VAL A 105 -5.20 0.25 5.50
CA VAL A 105 -5.18 -0.05 4.06
C VAL A 105 -4.12 -1.09 3.72
N ASP A 106 -3.02 -1.11 4.47
CA ASP A 106 -1.91 -2.04 4.24
C ASP A 106 -2.07 -3.29 5.10
N ASP A 107 -1.73 -4.47 4.55
CA ASP A 107 -1.80 -5.75 5.28
C ASP A 107 -0.89 -5.76 6.53
N THR A 108 0.15 -4.92 6.53
CA THR A 108 1.09 -4.78 7.65
C THR A 108 0.68 -3.70 8.66
N GLU A 109 -0.44 -3.01 8.42
CA GLU A 109 -0.91 -1.96 9.32
C GLU A 109 -1.47 -2.59 10.60
N VAL A 110 -0.76 -2.34 11.71
CA VAL A 110 -1.09 -2.88 13.04
C VAL A 110 -2.17 -2.08 13.75
N TYR A 111 -2.60 -0.96 13.17
CA TYR A 111 -3.62 -0.09 13.74
C TYR A 111 -4.99 -0.43 13.18
N SER A 112 -5.92 -0.65 14.09
CA SER A 112 -7.36 -0.71 13.81
C SER A 112 -7.92 0.69 13.96
N CYS A 113 -8.62 1.17 12.94
CA CYS A 113 -9.36 2.40 13.05
C CYS A 113 -10.67 2.17 13.82
N ASP A 114 -10.90 3.01 14.83
CA ASP A 114 -12.11 2.97 15.65
C ASP A 114 -13.13 4.02 15.25
N ALA A 115 -12.70 5.27 15.01
CA ALA A 115 -13.58 6.35 14.58
C ALA A 115 -12.81 7.55 14.02
N LEU A 116 -13.42 8.26 13.06
CA LEU A 116 -13.07 9.62 12.66
C LEU A 116 -13.63 10.61 13.69
N VAL A 117 -12.74 11.27 14.42
CA VAL A 117 -13.09 12.17 15.53
C VAL A 117 -13.23 13.61 15.07
N ALA A 118 -12.36 14.05 14.17
CA ALA A 118 -12.37 15.42 13.67
C ALA A 118 -11.76 15.52 12.28
N ALA A 119 -12.18 16.53 11.53
CA ALA A 119 -11.60 16.91 10.26
C ALA A 119 -11.54 18.43 10.14
N GLY A 120 -10.53 18.96 9.45
CA GLY A 120 -10.45 20.40 9.22
C GLY A 120 -9.24 20.82 8.42
N ILE A 121 -9.27 22.06 7.94
CA ILE A 121 -8.18 22.63 7.15
C ILE A 121 -6.89 22.73 7.96
N VAL A 122 -5.77 22.37 7.34
CA VAL A 122 -4.42 22.56 7.87
C VAL A 122 -3.59 23.44 6.94
N PRO A 123 -2.42 23.99 7.34
CA PRO A 123 -1.62 24.83 6.45
C PRO A 123 -1.39 24.14 5.11
N PRO A 124 -1.41 24.85 3.96
CA PRO A 124 -1.13 24.23 2.66
C PRO A 124 0.33 23.76 2.58
N ASP A 125 0.63 22.92 1.59
CA ASP A 125 2.01 22.60 1.19
C ASP A 125 2.27 23.20 -0.20
N GLY A 126 3.03 24.30 -0.23
CA GLY A 126 3.11 25.17 -1.41
C GLY A 126 1.73 25.65 -1.85
N GLN A 127 1.32 25.29 -3.07
CA GLN A 127 0.00 25.62 -3.62
C GLN A 127 -1.07 24.55 -3.34
N ARG A 128 -0.70 23.42 -2.72
CA ARG A 128 -1.60 22.29 -2.50
C ARG A 128 -2.39 22.47 -1.22
N GLN A 129 -3.72 22.41 -1.32
CA GLN A 129 -4.60 22.43 -0.17
C GLN A 129 -4.40 21.18 0.68
N ARG A 130 -4.53 21.32 2.00
CA ARG A 130 -4.43 20.19 2.93
C ARG A 130 -5.58 20.16 3.94
N ILE A 131 -6.05 18.96 4.24
CA ILE A 131 -7.06 18.69 5.27
C ILE A 131 -6.46 17.69 6.26
N GLY A 132 -6.52 18.00 7.54
CA GLY A 132 -6.19 17.07 8.61
C GLY A 132 -7.40 16.25 9.01
N LEU A 133 -7.19 14.98 9.30
CA LEU A 133 -8.15 14.03 9.85
C LEU A 133 -7.59 13.49 11.16
N ILE A 134 -8.41 13.46 12.21
CA ILE A 134 -8.05 12.90 13.51
C ILE A 134 -8.85 11.63 13.72
N TYR A 135 -8.15 10.54 14.02
CA TYR A 135 -8.76 9.24 14.27
C TYR A 135 -8.46 8.77 15.69
N ASP A 136 -9.46 8.11 16.30
CA ASP A 136 -9.22 7.18 17.40
C ASP A 136 -8.79 5.84 16.78
N VAL A 137 -7.68 5.30 17.29
CA VAL A 137 -7.10 4.03 16.83
C VAL A 137 -6.78 3.12 17.99
N SER A 138 -6.85 1.83 17.70
CA SER A 138 -6.47 0.77 18.63
C SER A 138 -5.44 -0.17 18.01
N SER A 139 -4.62 -0.72 18.88
CA SER A 139 -3.75 -1.86 18.66
C SER A 139 -3.95 -2.84 19.81
N PRO A 140 -3.47 -4.09 19.74
CA PRO A 140 -3.67 -5.07 20.81
C PRO A 140 -3.28 -4.58 22.21
N ASN A 141 -2.34 -3.63 22.31
CA ASN A 141 -1.77 -3.19 23.59
C ASN A 141 -2.01 -1.69 23.90
N ALA A 142 -2.63 -0.92 23.00
CA ALA A 142 -2.77 0.52 23.19
C ALA A 142 -3.94 1.10 22.40
N GLN A 143 -4.54 2.15 22.97
CA GLN A 143 -5.46 3.05 22.29
C GLN A 143 -4.86 4.45 22.29
N PHE A 144 -4.91 5.12 21.16
CA PHE A 144 -4.39 6.47 21.02
C PHE A 144 -5.09 7.21 19.88
N ARG A 145 -4.72 8.48 19.72
CA ARG A 145 -5.14 9.27 18.56
C ARG A 145 -3.99 9.46 17.60
N THR A 146 -4.31 9.45 16.33
CA THR A 146 -3.37 9.81 15.26
C THR A 146 -4.00 10.82 14.31
N ALA A 147 -3.17 11.43 13.49
CA ALA A 147 -3.57 12.33 12.43
C ALA A 147 -3.14 11.81 11.06
N VAL A 148 -4.07 11.84 10.12
CA VAL A 148 -3.80 11.67 8.69
C VAL A 148 -3.93 13.02 8.00
N VAL A 149 -3.00 13.34 7.11
CA VAL A 149 -3.07 14.55 6.29
C VAL A 149 -3.47 14.17 4.88
N LEU A 150 -4.55 14.77 4.39
CA LEU A 150 -4.91 14.74 2.99
C LEU A 150 -4.28 15.93 2.28
N ARG A 151 -3.88 15.73 1.03
CA ARG A 151 -3.43 16.78 0.11
C ARG A 151 -4.20 16.72 -1.19
N GLU A 152 -4.44 17.88 -1.77
CA GLU A 152 -5.04 18.02 -3.10
C GLU A 152 -3.96 17.92 -4.19
N GLU A 153 -4.21 17.07 -5.18
CA GLU A 153 -3.33 16.77 -6.31
C GLU A 153 -4.16 16.71 -7.61
N GLY A 154 -4.06 17.75 -8.43
CA GLY A 154 -4.68 17.77 -9.76
C GLY A 154 -6.20 17.60 -9.72
N GLY A 155 -6.87 18.23 -8.76
CA GLY A 155 -8.32 18.14 -8.57
C GLY A 155 -8.79 16.86 -7.87
N ARG A 156 -7.88 16.09 -7.26
CA ARG A 156 -8.20 14.89 -6.47
C ARG A 156 -7.56 14.94 -5.10
N TRP A 157 -8.18 14.28 -4.14
CA TRP A 157 -7.62 14.17 -2.79
C TRP A 157 -6.79 12.90 -2.67
N ALA A 158 -5.66 12.97 -1.97
CA ALA A 158 -4.84 11.80 -1.65
C ALA A 158 -4.35 11.90 -0.21
N VAL A 159 -4.08 10.76 0.43
CA VAL A 159 -3.32 10.73 1.68
C VAL A 159 -1.91 11.23 1.37
N ASP A 160 -1.40 12.14 2.19
CA ASP A 160 -0.03 12.63 2.08
C ASP A 160 0.92 11.64 2.80
N PRO A 161 1.69 10.82 2.06
CA PRO A 161 2.55 9.80 2.65
C PRO A 161 3.67 10.41 3.51
N THR A 162 3.98 11.69 3.30
CA THR A 162 5.02 12.43 4.06
C THR A 162 4.71 12.46 5.56
N TYR A 163 3.45 12.34 5.95
CA TYR A 163 3.00 12.45 7.33
C TYR A 163 2.46 11.14 7.91
N SER A 164 2.52 10.02 7.16
CA SER A 164 2.08 8.72 7.64
C SER A 164 2.80 8.35 8.95
N GLY A 165 2.03 7.98 9.98
CA GLY A 165 2.52 7.60 11.31
C GLY A 165 3.21 8.71 12.13
N LYS A 166 3.46 9.90 11.57
CA LYS A 166 4.24 10.96 12.26
C LYS A 166 3.58 11.49 13.52
N PHE A 167 2.26 11.31 13.66
CA PHE A 167 1.47 11.92 14.71
C PHE A 167 0.89 10.91 15.71
N ASP A 168 1.28 9.64 15.62
CA ASP A 168 0.79 8.56 16.47
C ASP A 168 1.04 8.84 17.95
N GLY A 169 -0.03 8.99 18.72
CA GLY A 169 0.03 9.24 20.17
C GLY A 169 0.56 10.62 20.56
N THR A 170 0.91 11.47 19.58
CA THR A 170 1.48 12.79 19.82
C THR A 170 0.41 13.82 20.19
N PRO A 171 0.78 14.97 20.78
CA PRO A 171 -0.15 16.09 20.98
C PRO A 171 -0.79 16.59 19.67
N ALA A 172 -0.05 16.55 18.56
CA ALA A 172 -0.55 16.98 17.24
C ALA A 172 -1.69 16.09 16.75
N GLY A 173 -1.65 14.78 17.04
CA GLY A 173 -2.70 13.83 16.72
C GLY A 173 -4.00 14.01 17.52
N ARG A 174 -4.07 14.91 18.51
CA ARG A 174 -5.25 15.03 19.39
C ARG A 174 -6.36 15.93 18.86
N SER A 175 -6.03 16.91 18.00
CA SER A 175 -6.98 17.90 17.51
C SER A 175 -6.49 18.64 16.26
N ILE A 176 -7.41 19.18 15.46
CA ILE A 176 -7.08 19.98 14.28
C ILE A 176 -6.25 21.23 14.64
N PRO A 177 -6.53 22.02 15.70
CA PRO A 177 -5.68 23.15 16.07
C PRO A 177 -4.24 22.74 16.43
N ALA A 178 -4.06 21.61 17.13
CA ALA A 178 -2.72 21.12 17.47
C ALA A 178 -1.96 20.65 16.22
N LEU A 179 -2.62 19.89 15.34
CA LEU A 179 -2.06 19.47 14.06
C LEU A 179 -1.67 20.67 13.19
N ARG A 180 -2.52 21.69 13.12
CA ARG A 180 -2.22 22.96 12.45
C ARG A 180 -0.97 23.64 13.01
N GLY A 181 -0.70 23.53 14.31
CA GLY A 181 0.50 24.07 14.94
C GLY A 181 1.76 23.30 14.54
N ALA A 182 1.66 21.98 14.41
CA ALA A 182 2.78 21.10 14.10
C ALA A 182 3.18 21.08 12.61
N LEU A 183 2.29 21.50 11.71
CA LEU A 183 2.51 21.53 10.25
C LEU A 183 3.02 22.89 9.72
N LYS A 184 3.36 23.82 10.62
CA LYS A 184 3.90 25.14 10.28
C LYS A 184 5.41 25.11 10.08
#